data_AF-A0A161YJE9-F1
#
_entry.id   AF-A0A161YJE9-F1
#
_cell.length_a   1.000
_cell.length_b   1.000
_cell.length_c   1.000
_cell.angle_alpha   90.00
_cell.angle_beta   90.00
_cell.angle_gamma   90.00
#
_symmetry.space_group_name_H-M   'P 1'
#
loop_
_entity.id
_entity.type
_entity.pdbx_description
1 polymer ?
#
loop_
_entity_poly.entity_id
_entity_poly.type
_entity_poly.pdbx_seq_one_letter_code
_entity_poly.pdbx_strand_id
1 'polypeptide(L)'
;MQLAAHEVHDLHELTMSCVNSITNMAMFINATKDQELKSMIQGHFPAHIQDYNMKVEFLSKVNGSTQKLNVPQLNKSLQDYTKSPTSNFPAITPRTDVQQMNDREIATAYLLTLKRAGREYAWSAMEASNPNIREFLKDAFTMSCNHAYDVWQYMVRKGYYPLEPAPQSTINTISSIYGEVAEHALV
;
A
#
# COMPACT_ATOMS: atom_id res chain seq x y z
N MET A 1 -20.81 -16.07 12.82
CA MET A 1 -20.13 -16.32 11.54
C MET A 1 -19.28 -17.56 11.68
N GLN A 2 -19.27 -18.39 10.64
CA GLN A 2 -18.39 -19.55 10.53
C GLN A 2 -17.44 -19.28 9.38
N LEU A 3 -16.13 -19.43 9.61
CA LEU A 3 -15.10 -19.23 8.60
C LEU A 3 -14.87 -20.52 7.82
N ALA A 4 -14.64 -20.39 6.51
CA ALA A 4 -14.08 -21.49 5.74
C ALA A 4 -12.59 -21.68 6.11
N ALA A 5 -12.07 -22.90 5.94
CA ALA A 5 -10.68 -23.21 6.32
C ALA A 5 -9.65 -22.30 5.61
N HIS A 6 -9.84 -22.04 4.31
CA HIS A 6 -8.96 -21.15 3.55
C HIS A 6 -9.00 -19.70 4.09
N GLU A 7 -10.15 -19.20 4.52
CA GLU A 7 -10.27 -17.86 5.11
C GLU A 7 -9.51 -17.75 6.43
N VAL A 8 -9.48 -18.82 7.24
CA VAL A 8 -8.66 -18.85 8.46
C VAL A 8 -7.18 -18.79 8.12
N HIS A 9 -6.72 -19.54 7.10
CA HIS A 9 -5.33 -19.52 6.66
C HIS A 9 -4.93 -18.16 6.10
N ASP A 10 -5.76 -17.56 5.25
CA ASP A 10 -5.51 -16.24 4.68
C ASP A 10 -5.51 -15.16 5.76
N LEU A 11 -6.49 -15.17 6.67
CA LEU A 11 -6.52 -14.23 7.79
C LEU A 11 -5.32 -14.42 8.71
N HIS A 12 -4.84 -15.65 8.93
CA HIS A 12 -3.64 -15.91 9.72
C HIS A 12 -2.40 -15.25 9.10
N GLU A 13 -2.13 -15.50 7.82
CA GLU A 13 -1.00 -14.93 7.09
C GLU A 13 -1.05 -13.40 7.07
N LEU A 14 -2.22 -12.84 6.78
CA LEU A 14 -2.41 -11.38 6.77
C LEU A 14 -2.26 -10.77 8.16
N THR A 15 -2.73 -11.45 9.21
CA THR A 15 -2.57 -10.99 10.60
C THR A 15 -1.11 -11.03 11.02
N MET A 16 -0.37 -12.09 10.67
CA MET A 16 1.09 -12.17 10.90
C MET A 16 1.83 -11.06 10.16
N SER A 17 1.44 -10.78 8.92
CA SER A 17 1.98 -9.66 8.15
C SER A 17 1.73 -8.32 8.86
N CYS A 18 0.53 -8.09 9.40
CA CYS A 18 0.23 -6.89 10.18
C CYS A 18 1.09 -6.76 11.44
N VAL A 19 1.37 -7.87 12.16
CA VAL A 19 2.30 -7.85 13.31
C VAL A 19 3.67 -7.32 12.89
N ASN A 20 4.22 -7.82 11.79
CA ASN A 20 5.49 -7.33 11.25
C ASN A 20 5.39 -5.86 10.81
N SER A 21 4.34 -5.48 10.07
CA SER A 21 4.17 -4.13 9.55
C SER A 21 4.05 -3.09 10.66
N ILE A 22 3.17 -3.30 11.65
CA ILE A 22 2.93 -2.34 12.74
C ILE A 22 4.19 -2.21 13.61
N THR A 23 4.86 -3.33 13.91
CA THR A 23 6.10 -3.30 14.69
C THR A 23 7.19 -2.49 13.96
N ASN A 24 7.37 -2.73 12.66
CA ASN A 24 8.31 -1.96 11.85
C ASN A 24 7.92 -0.50 11.73
N MET A 25 6.63 -0.17 11.57
CA MET A 25 6.17 1.22 11.57
C MET A 25 6.55 1.95 12.86
N ALA A 26 6.40 1.31 14.02
CA ALA A 26 6.83 1.89 15.29
C ALA A 26 8.35 2.14 15.33
N MET A 27 9.16 1.20 14.82
CA MET A 27 10.61 1.41 14.69
C MET A 27 10.94 2.56 13.73
N PHE A 28 10.26 2.63 12.59
CA PHE A 28 10.42 3.67 11.58
C PHE A 28 10.11 5.05 12.16
N ILE A 29 8.98 5.23 12.85
CA ILE A 29 8.60 6.50 13.49
C ILE A 29 9.69 7.00 14.45
N ASN A 30 10.35 6.10 15.16
CA ASN A 30 11.44 6.42 16.08
C ASN A 30 12.76 6.72 15.36
N ALA A 31 13.03 6.03 14.24
CA ALA A 31 14.29 6.15 13.51
C ALA A 31 14.34 7.32 12.51
N THR A 32 13.21 7.63 11.87
CA THR A 32 13.09 8.66 10.83
C THR A 32 13.52 10.04 11.33
N LYS A 33 14.31 10.75 10.52
CA LYS A 33 14.77 12.12 10.77
C LYS A 33 13.95 13.15 9.99
N ASP A 34 13.62 12.86 8.74
CA ASP A 34 12.75 13.70 7.91
C ASP A 34 11.33 13.83 8.50
N GLN A 35 10.89 15.06 8.76
CA GLN A 35 9.60 15.32 9.42
C GLN A 35 8.38 15.00 8.54
N GLU A 36 8.49 15.13 7.21
CA GLU A 36 7.42 14.79 6.27
C GLU A 36 7.19 13.28 6.30
N LEU A 37 8.25 12.49 6.19
CA LEU A 37 8.17 11.03 6.25
C LEU A 37 7.65 10.55 7.61
N LYS A 38 8.15 11.14 8.70
CA LYS A 38 7.71 10.78 10.06
C LYS A 38 6.22 11.04 10.25
N SER A 39 5.76 12.24 9.89
CA SER A 39 4.35 12.64 10.00
C SER A 39 3.44 11.76 9.15
N MET A 40 3.90 11.37 7.95
CA MET A 40 3.18 10.45 7.07
C MET A 40 2.99 9.08 7.71
N ILE A 41 4.07 8.44 8.19
CA ILE A 41 3.98 7.11 8.83
C ILE A 41 3.10 7.17 10.08
N GLN A 42 3.23 8.24 10.89
CA GLN A 42 2.38 8.47 12.05
C GLN A 42 0.90 8.63 11.68
N GLY A 43 0.59 9.33 10.59
CA GLY A 43 -0.77 9.49 10.07
C GLY A 43 -1.38 8.19 9.57
N HIS A 44 -0.57 7.31 8.95
CA HIS A 44 -1.03 6.00 8.47
C HIS A 44 -1.26 5.00 9.62
N PHE A 45 -0.52 5.14 10.73
CA PHE A 45 -0.42 4.15 11.81
C PHE A 45 -1.76 3.69 12.41
N PRO A 46 -2.74 4.57 12.71
CA PRO A 46 -4.01 4.16 13.29
C PRO A 46 -4.83 3.22 12.39
N ALA A 47 -4.82 3.44 11.08
CA ALA A 47 -5.58 2.61 10.14
C ALA A 47 -4.99 1.20 10.05
N HIS A 48 -3.67 1.06 10.11
CA HIS A 48 -3.01 -0.26 10.18
C HIS A 48 -3.32 -1.01 11.50
N ILE A 49 -3.42 -0.30 12.62
CA ILE A 49 -3.85 -0.89 13.90
C ILE A 49 -5.30 -1.36 13.81
N GLN A 50 -6.20 -0.55 13.24
CA GLN A 50 -7.60 -0.93 13.04
C GLN A 50 -7.70 -2.17 12.15
N ASP A 51 -6.97 -2.20 11.05
CA ASP A 51 -6.88 -3.32 10.12
C ASP A 51 -6.41 -4.62 10.81
N TYR A 52 -5.43 -4.56 11.71
CA TYR A 52 -5.02 -5.70 12.55
C TYR A 52 -6.12 -6.14 13.51
N ASN A 53 -6.70 -5.19 14.26
CA ASN A 53 -7.72 -5.48 15.25
C ASN A 53 -8.96 -6.14 14.62
N MET A 54 -9.39 -5.66 13.45
CA MET A 54 -10.52 -6.26 12.72
C MET A 54 -10.25 -7.72 12.34
N LYS A 55 -9.02 -8.07 11.93
CA LYS A 55 -8.65 -9.48 11.67
C LYS A 55 -8.69 -10.33 12.93
N VAL A 56 -8.18 -9.80 14.05
CA VAL A 56 -8.29 -10.47 15.36
C VAL A 56 -9.76 -10.71 15.70
N GLU A 57 -10.64 -9.73 15.46
CA GLU A 57 -12.09 -9.88 15.66
C GLU A 57 -12.70 -10.95 14.75
N PHE A 58 -12.37 -10.97 13.45
CA PHE A 58 -12.80 -12.02 12.53
C PHE A 58 -12.37 -13.42 12.98
N LEU A 59 -11.15 -13.56 13.50
CA LEU A 59 -10.60 -14.83 13.97
C LEU A 59 -11.14 -15.29 15.34
N SER A 60 -11.57 -14.36 16.21
CA SER A 60 -11.87 -14.68 17.62
C SER A 60 -13.31 -14.48 18.05
N LYS A 61 -14.07 -13.58 17.41
CA LYS A 61 -15.47 -13.29 17.79
C LYS A 61 -16.42 -14.18 17.02
N VAL A 62 -17.47 -14.66 17.70
CA VAL A 62 -18.53 -15.47 17.08
C VAL A 62 -19.10 -14.77 15.86
N ASN A 63 -19.31 -13.45 15.86
CA ASN A 63 -19.88 -12.71 14.72
C ASN A 63 -18.83 -12.01 13.84
N GLY A 64 -17.54 -12.17 14.14
CA GLY A 64 -16.46 -11.42 13.51
C GLY A 64 -16.46 -9.93 13.86
N SER A 65 -15.78 -9.14 13.01
CA SER A 65 -15.80 -7.69 13.13
C SER A 65 -17.10 -7.10 12.56
N THR A 66 -17.67 -6.12 13.28
CA THR A 66 -18.77 -5.28 12.80
C THR A 66 -18.30 -3.87 12.42
N GLN A 67 -17.00 -3.63 12.48
CA GLN A 67 -16.42 -2.34 12.15
C GLN A 67 -16.30 -2.18 10.63
N LYS A 68 -16.24 -0.93 10.17
CA LYS A 68 -15.79 -0.59 8.82
C LYS A 68 -14.37 -0.05 8.93
N LEU A 69 -13.47 -0.56 8.10
CA LEU A 69 -12.09 -0.05 8.06
C LEU A 69 -12.11 1.41 7.58
N ASN A 70 -11.39 2.28 8.29
CA ASN A 70 -11.22 3.65 7.85
C ASN A 70 -10.24 3.71 6.67
N VAL A 71 -10.77 3.75 5.45
CA VAL A 71 -9.98 3.85 4.23
C VAL A 71 -9.66 5.34 3.97
N PRO A 72 -8.38 5.75 4.02
CA PRO A 72 -7.99 7.12 3.69
C PRO A 72 -8.30 7.41 2.22
N GLN A 73 -8.61 8.67 1.90
CA GLN A 73 -8.77 9.10 0.52
C GLN A 73 -7.41 9.12 -0.21
N LEU A 74 -7.43 8.93 -1.53
CA LEU A 74 -6.23 9.06 -2.35
C LEU A 74 -5.77 10.53 -2.35
N ASN A 75 -4.58 10.78 -1.83
CA ASN A 75 -3.98 12.11 -1.77
C ASN A 75 -3.13 12.40 -3.01
N LYS A 76 -3.32 13.58 -3.60
CA LYS A 76 -2.69 14.04 -4.85
C LYS A 76 -1.82 15.26 -4.57
N SER A 77 -0.55 15.02 -4.32
CA SER A 77 0.40 16.02 -3.83
C SER A 77 1.51 16.39 -4.83
N LEU A 78 1.66 15.66 -5.93
CA LEU A 78 2.56 16.05 -7.02
C LEU A 78 1.87 17.05 -7.96
N GLN A 79 2.65 17.99 -8.49
CA GLN A 79 2.21 18.92 -9.53
C GLN A 79 2.15 18.26 -10.91
N ASP A 80 3.01 17.27 -11.15
CA ASP A 80 3.13 16.51 -12.40
C ASP A 80 3.31 15.03 -12.06
N TYR A 81 2.52 14.15 -12.69
CA TYR A 81 2.54 12.70 -12.50
C TYR A 81 3.38 11.95 -13.55
N THR A 82 4.15 12.69 -14.35
CA THR A 82 5.06 12.18 -15.38
C THR A 82 6.49 12.68 -15.20
N LYS A 83 6.72 13.66 -14.31
CA LYS A 83 8.03 14.27 -14.11
C LYS A 83 8.36 14.47 -12.62
N SER A 84 9.57 14.06 -12.24
CA SER A 84 10.11 14.34 -10.91
C SER A 84 10.34 15.85 -10.72
N PRO A 85 10.00 16.42 -9.55
CA PRO A 85 10.28 17.84 -9.25
C PRO A 85 11.76 18.10 -8.94
N THR A 86 12.57 17.06 -8.86
CA THR A 86 14.03 17.09 -8.66
C THR A 86 14.71 16.34 -9.80
N SER A 87 15.90 16.81 -10.19
CA SER A 87 16.83 16.11 -11.08
C SER A 87 17.96 15.39 -10.34
N ASN A 88 18.01 15.50 -9.01
CA ASN A 88 18.98 14.81 -8.18
C ASN A 88 18.46 13.42 -7.80
N PHE A 89 19.11 12.37 -8.31
CA PHE A 89 18.83 10.97 -7.99
C PHE A 89 20.07 10.34 -7.35
N PRO A 90 20.20 10.39 -6.02
CA PRO A 90 21.39 9.86 -5.36
C PRO A 90 21.55 8.37 -5.65
N ALA A 91 22.77 7.94 -6.00
CA ALA A 91 23.09 6.52 -6.10
C ALA A 91 22.87 5.83 -4.74
N ILE A 92 22.54 4.55 -4.76
CA ILE A 92 22.36 3.74 -3.54
C ILE A 92 23.06 2.40 -3.71
N THR A 93 23.66 1.93 -2.62
CA THR A 93 24.21 0.59 -2.49
C THR A 93 23.71 0.02 -1.16
N PRO A 94 23.34 -1.27 -1.09
CA PRO A 94 22.94 -1.88 0.17
C PRO A 94 24.05 -1.76 1.22
N ARG A 95 23.68 -1.34 2.43
CA ARG A 95 24.59 -1.35 3.59
C ARG A 95 24.44 -2.70 4.30
N THR A 96 25.55 -3.42 4.46
CA THR A 96 25.58 -4.76 5.09
C THR A 96 25.91 -4.71 6.59
N ASP A 97 26.31 -3.55 7.11
CA ASP A 97 26.51 -3.28 8.53
C ASP A 97 25.76 -1.99 8.90
N VAL A 98 24.68 -2.13 9.67
CA VAL A 98 23.77 -1.02 10.01
C VAL A 98 23.33 -1.10 11.47
N GLN A 99 23.50 0.01 12.19
CA GLN A 99 22.93 0.19 13.54
C GLN A 99 21.54 0.84 13.49
N GLN A 100 21.32 1.72 12.50
CA GLN A 100 20.04 2.41 12.27
C GLN A 100 19.81 2.62 10.77
N MET A 101 18.56 2.47 10.34
CA MET A 101 18.13 2.78 8.98
C MET A 101 18.11 4.30 8.75
N ASN A 102 18.46 4.74 7.54
CA ASN A 102 18.25 6.12 7.11
C ASN A 102 16.83 6.30 6.50
N ASP A 103 16.44 7.55 6.26
CA ASP A 103 15.10 7.88 5.77
C ASP A 103 14.75 7.25 4.41
N ARG A 104 15.74 7.07 3.52
CA ARG A 104 15.53 6.42 2.22
C ARG A 104 15.25 4.93 2.38
N GLU A 105 15.99 4.25 3.25
CA GLU A 105 15.80 2.83 3.57
C GLU A 105 14.45 2.62 4.25
N ILE A 106 14.06 3.49 5.19
CA ILE A 106 12.76 3.46 5.83
C ILE A 106 11.63 3.64 4.82
N ALA A 107 11.70 4.68 3.98
CA ALA A 107 10.68 4.92 2.95
C ALA A 107 10.58 3.75 1.96
N THR A 108 11.72 3.16 1.59
CA THR A 108 11.78 1.99 0.69
C THR A 108 11.17 0.76 1.35
N ALA A 109 11.57 0.42 2.57
CA ALA A 109 11.04 -0.72 3.32
C ALA A 109 9.53 -0.58 3.53
N TYR A 110 9.06 0.62 3.86
CA TYR A 110 7.64 0.89 4.07
C TYR A 110 6.84 0.79 2.76
N LEU A 111 7.31 1.43 1.67
CA LEU A 111 6.67 1.33 0.35
C LEU A 111 6.53 -0.12 -0.12
N LEU A 112 7.61 -0.91 -0.01
CA LEU A 112 7.61 -2.30 -0.45
C LEU A 112 6.67 -3.17 0.41
N THR A 113 6.63 -2.91 1.72
CA THR A 113 5.69 -3.58 2.64
C THR A 113 4.24 -3.31 2.23
N LEU A 114 3.89 -2.05 1.94
CA LEU A 114 2.54 -1.67 1.51
C LEU A 114 2.16 -2.30 0.16
N LYS A 115 3.07 -2.31 -0.82
CA LYS A 115 2.84 -2.93 -2.13
C LYS A 115 2.60 -4.44 -2.00
N ARG A 116 3.42 -5.14 -1.20
CA ARG A 116 3.24 -6.57 -0.93
C ARG A 116 1.89 -6.80 -0.24
N ALA A 117 1.62 -6.10 0.86
CA ALA A 117 0.38 -6.27 1.61
C ALA A 117 -0.86 -6.00 0.75
N GLY A 118 -0.85 -4.94 -0.06
CA GLY A 118 -1.93 -4.64 -0.99
C GLY A 118 -2.18 -5.78 -1.99
N ARG A 119 -1.12 -6.35 -2.58
CA ARG A 119 -1.25 -7.51 -3.48
C ARG A 119 -1.91 -8.69 -2.77
N GLU A 120 -1.45 -9.04 -1.56
CA GLU A 120 -2.02 -10.17 -0.82
C GLU A 120 -3.47 -9.90 -0.40
N TYR A 121 -3.81 -8.66 -0.02
CA TYR A 121 -5.21 -8.29 0.26
C TYR A 121 -6.12 -8.45 -0.96
N ALA A 122 -5.68 -7.98 -2.13
CA ALA A 122 -6.44 -8.15 -3.36
C ALA A 122 -6.62 -9.63 -3.72
N TRP A 123 -5.55 -10.43 -3.56
CA TRP A 123 -5.60 -11.87 -3.81
C TRP A 123 -6.58 -12.58 -2.87
N SER A 124 -6.43 -12.43 -1.56
CA SER A 124 -7.32 -13.05 -0.58
C SER A 124 -8.76 -12.54 -0.68
N ALA A 125 -9.00 -11.30 -1.12
CA ALA A 125 -10.36 -10.80 -1.37
C ALA A 125 -11.06 -11.59 -2.49
N MET A 126 -10.34 -12.03 -3.51
CA MET A 126 -10.92 -12.81 -4.62
C MET A 126 -11.25 -14.24 -4.18
N GLU A 127 -10.51 -14.80 -3.23
CA GLU A 127 -10.73 -16.14 -2.68
C GLU A 127 -11.75 -16.17 -1.53
N ALA A 128 -11.93 -15.07 -0.79
CA ALA A 128 -12.82 -15.03 0.37
C ALA A 128 -14.29 -15.32 0.01
N SER A 129 -14.83 -16.40 0.57
CA SER A 129 -16.22 -16.83 0.37
C SER A 129 -17.23 -15.99 1.16
N ASN A 130 -16.82 -15.46 2.31
CA ASN A 130 -17.63 -14.65 3.19
C ASN A 130 -17.66 -13.19 2.70
N PRO A 131 -18.84 -12.61 2.46
CA PRO A 131 -18.95 -11.25 1.90
C PRO A 131 -18.38 -10.17 2.82
N ASN A 132 -18.46 -10.32 4.14
CA ASN A 132 -17.94 -9.32 5.07
C ASN A 132 -16.40 -9.31 5.06
N ILE A 133 -15.78 -10.49 4.99
CA ILE A 133 -14.31 -10.62 4.88
C ILE A 133 -13.87 -10.08 3.52
N ARG A 134 -14.56 -10.45 2.45
CA ARG A 134 -14.28 -9.95 1.10
C ARG A 134 -14.31 -8.43 1.02
N GLU A 135 -15.36 -7.79 1.54
CA GLU A 135 -15.46 -6.33 1.56
C GLU A 135 -14.38 -5.69 2.45
N PHE A 136 -14.10 -6.27 3.61
CA PHE A 136 -13.00 -5.81 4.46
C PHE A 136 -11.63 -5.89 3.76
N LEU A 137 -11.34 -6.99 3.05
CA LEU A 137 -10.07 -7.15 2.34
C LEU A 137 -9.95 -6.19 1.15
N LYS A 138 -11.06 -5.86 0.47
CA LYS A 138 -11.10 -4.79 -0.55
C LYS A 138 -10.78 -3.42 0.05
N ASP A 139 -11.33 -3.12 1.22
CA ASP A 139 -11.01 -1.88 1.94
C ASP A 139 -9.52 -1.85 2.34
N ALA A 140 -8.98 -2.95 2.88
CA ALA A 140 -7.59 -3.06 3.30
C ALA A 140 -6.61 -2.96 2.12
N PHE A 141 -6.97 -3.51 0.96
CA PHE A 141 -6.28 -3.30 -0.30
C PHE A 141 -6.26 -1.81 -0.66
N THR A 142 -7.42 -1.15 -0.65
CA THR A 142 -7.56 0.27 -1.02
C THR A 142 -6.75 1.17 -0.07
N MET A 143 -6.81 0.90 1.25
CA MET A 143 -5.99 1.59 2.25
C MET A 143 -4.50 1.43 1.95
N SER A 144 -4.03 0.20 1.71
CA SER A 144 -2.62 -0.08 1.41
C SER A 144 -2.18 0.58 0.10
N CYS A 145 -3.05 0.61 -0.91
CA CYS A 145 -2.83 1.28 -2.19
C CYS A 145 -2.64 2.79 -2.01
N ASN A 146 -3.55 3.43 -1.27
CA ASN A 146 -3.50 4.88 -1.03
C ASN A 146 -2.29 5.28 -0.19
N HIS A 147 -1.97 4.55 0.88
CA HIS A 147 -0.74 4.78 1.65
C HIS A 147 0.54 4.54 0.82
N ALA A 148 0.55 3.52 -0.05
CA ALA A 148 1.70 3.30 -0.94
C ALA A 148 1.88 4.47 -1.92
N TYR A 149 0.78 5.07 -2.35
CA TYR A 149 0.79 6.25 -3.21
C TYR A 149 1.36 7.48 -2.50
N ASP A 150 1.03 7.70 -1.22
CA ASP A 150 1.64 8.77 -0.41
C ASP A 150 3.16 8.61 -0.31
N VAL A 151 3.63 7.40 0.02
CA VAL A 151 5.07 7.11 0.14
C VAL A 151 5.78 7.24 -1.21
N TRP A 152 5.16 6.78 -2.30
CA TRP A 152 5.70 6.94 -3.65
C TRP A 152 5.86 8.42 -4.02
N GLN A 153 4.84 9.26 -3.78
CA GLN A 153 4.93 10.70 -4.07
C GLN A 153 6.04 11.39 -3.25
N TYR A 154 6.18 11.02 -1.97
CA TYR A 154 7.30 11.46 -1.14
C TYR A 154 8.65 11.05 -1.75
N MET A 155 8.80 9.78 -2.14
CA MET A 155 10.04 9.29 -2.73
C MET A 155 10.36 9.94 -4.07
N VAL A 156 9.36 10.29 -4.88
CA VAL A 156 9.52 11.09 -6.10
C VAL A 156 10.05 12.49 -5.77
N ARG A 157 9.47 13.18 -4.77
CA ARG A 157 9.95 14.51 -4.32
C ARG A 157 11.39 14.48 -3.81
N LYS A 158 11.77 13.44 -3.08
CA LYS A 158 13.13 13.29 -2.51
C LYS A 158 14.18 12.79 -3.50
N GLY A 159 13.78 12.43 -4.73
CA GLY A 159 14.70 11.83 -5.72
C GLY A 159 15.09 10.38 -5.40
N TYR A 160 14.31 9.71 -4.55
CA TYR A 160 14.49 8.29 -4.22
C TYR A 160 13.79 7.37 -5.22
N TYR A 161 12.84 7.90 -5.99
CA TYR A 161 12.10 7.20 -7.03
C TYR A 161 12.04 8.08 -8.28
N PRO A 162 12.73 7.73 -9.38
CA PRO A 162 12.68 8.51 -10.60
C PRO A 162 11.31 8.36 -11.28
N LEU A 163 10.81 9.49 -11.79
CA LEU A 163 9.59 9.62 -12.56
C LEU A 163 9.90 10.46 -13.81
N GLU A 164 9.74 9.84 -14.98
CA GLU A 164 10.03 10.39 -16.29
C GLU A 164 8.91 10.03 -17.28
N PRO A 165 8.65 10.87 -18.29
CA PRO A 165 7.64 10.59 -19.30
C PRO A 165 8.12 9.47 -20.23
N ALA A 166 7.18 8.66 -20.72
CA ALA A 166 7.48 7.72 -21.79
C ALA A 166 7.86 8.48 -23.08
N PRO A 167 8.80 7.95 -23.90
CA PRO A 167 9.10 8.54 -25.19
C PRO A 167 7.85 8.62 -26.07
N GLN A 168 7.64 9.75 -26.75
CA GLN A 168 6.45 9.94 -27.60
C GLN A 168 6.37 8.88 -28.72
N SER A 169 7.52 8.44 -29.25
CA SER A 169 7.59 7.34 -30.22
C SER A 169 6.99 6.04 -29.67
N THR A 170 7.30 5.69 -28.41
CA THR A 170 6.72 4.52 -27.73
C THR A 170 5.21 4.65 -27.60
N ILE A 171 4.72 5.83 -27.18
CA ILE A 171 3.27 6.09 -27.06
C ILE A 171 2.59 5.91 -28.42
N ASN A 172 3.12 6.54 -29.47
CA ASN A 172 2.53 6.48 -30.82
C ASN A 172 2.49 5.05 -31.37
N THR A 173 3.56 4.27 -31.19
CA THR A 173 3.60 2.88 -31.65
C THR A 173 2.56 2.03 -30.94
N ILE A 174 2.48 2.12 -29.60
CA ILE A 174 1.54 1.32 -28.80
C ILE A 174 0.09 1.79 -29.00
N SER A 175 -0.17 3.09 -29.13
CA SER A 175 -1.55 3.58 -29.32
C SER A 175 -2.12 3.16 -30.67
N SER A 176 -1.27 3.00 -31.70
CA SER A 176 -1.72 2.65 -33.05
C SER A 176 -2.33 1.24 -33.19
N ILE A 177 -2.11 0.34 -32.22
CA ILE A 177 -2.61 -1.04 -32.28
C ILE A 177 -3.99 -1.24 -31.63
N TYR A 178 -4.51 -0.26 -30.90
CA TYR A 178 -5.79 -0.36 -30.18
C TYR A 178 -6.83 0.60 -30.77
N GLY A 179 -8.06 0.11 -30.96
CA GLY A 179 -9.21 0.91 -31.37
C GLY A 179 -10.31 0.87 -30.31
N GLU A 180 -11.10 1.94 -30.22
CA GLU A 180 -12.26 2.00 -29.33
C GLU A 180 -13.41 1.13 -29.87
N VAL A 181 -14.14 0.48 -28.96
CA VAL A 181 -15.40 -0.21 -29.27
C VAL A 181 -16.55 0.71 -28.89
N ALA A 182 -17.53 0.89 -29.76
CA ALA A 182 -18.71 1.69 -29.46
C ALA A 182 -19.51 1.07 -28.30
N GLU A 183 -19.73 1.84 -27.24
CA GLU A 183 -20.60 1.44 -26.13
C GLU A 183 -22.07 1.57 -26.55
N HIS A 184 -22.63 0.48 -27.05
CA HIS A 184 -24.07 0.39 -27.28
C HIS A 184 -24.77 0.04 -25.96
N ALA A 185 -25.82 0.79 -25.60
CA ALA A 185 -26.70 0.37 -24.52
C ALA A 185 -27.30 -1.00 -24.89
N LEU A 186 -27.05 -2.02 -24.06
CA LEU A 186 -27.78 -3.28 -24.14
C LEU A 186 -29.24 -2.96 -23.79
N VAL A 187 -30.12 -3.07 -24.79
CA VAL A 187 -31.59 -2.96 -24.61
C VAL A 187 -32.10 -4.13 -23.79
#